data_AF-A0A2W4ET84-F1
#
_entry.id   AF-A0A2W4ET84-F1
#
_cell.length_a   1.000
_cell.length_b   1.000
_cell.length_c   1.000
_cell.angle_alpha   90.00
_cell.angle_beta   90.00
_cell.angle_gamma   90.00
#
_symmetry.space_group_name_H-M   'P 1'
#
loop_
_entity.id
_entity.type
_entity.pdbx_description
1 polymer ?
#
loop_
_entity_poly.entity_id
_entity_poly.type
_entity_poly.pdbx_seq_one_letter_code
_entity_poly.pdbx_strand_id
1 'polypeptide(L)'
;MTQRAEPSGRRLSEADASLVKGMVARNDRHHDIAAWFGVNQGRIAEVISGRKFQGAAVASTDDLPPPGPYSSGRAAHQALKALEEAKAALDLAAKNIEQALKDVKKLG
;
A
#
# COMPACT_ATOMS: atom_id res chain seq x y z
N MET A 1 11.11 -18.91 -25.77
CA MET A 1 9.83 -19.24 -25.10
C MET A 1 9.57 -18.16 -24.05
N THR A 2 8.56 -17.32 -24.22
CA THR A 2 8.21 -16.26 -23.26
C THR A 2 7.15 -16.81 -22.31
N GLN A 3 7.59 -17.34 -21.17
CA GLN A 3 6.68 -17.73 -20.10
C GLN A 3 6.11 -16.44 -19.48
N ARG A 4 4.80 -16.21 -19.67
CA ARG A 4 4.12 -15.09 -19.02
C ARG A 4 3.98 -15.40 -17.53
N ALA A 5 4.24 -14.41 -16.68
CA ALA A 5 3.96 -14.53 -15.25
C ALA A 5 2.47 -14.79 -15.02
N GLU A 6 2.17 -15.60 -14.00
CA GLU A 6 0.80 -15.88 -13.58
C GLU A 6 0.03 -14.58 -13.31
N PRO A 7 -1.24 -14.47 -13.73
CA PRO A 7 -2.04 -13.29 -13.47
C PRO A 7 -2.17 -13.06 -11.97
N SER A 8 -1.86 -11.86 -11.48
CA SER A 8 -1.96 -11.52 -10.04
C SER A 8 -3.38 -11.53 -9.47
N GLY A 9 -4.41 -11.81 -10.29
CA GLY A 9 -5.82 -11.76 -9.92
C GLY A 9 -6.39 -10.35 -9.68
N ARG A 10 -5.54 -9.35 -9.41
CA ARG A 10 -5.98 -7.97 -9.13
C ARG A 10 -6.51 -7.28 -10.39
N ARG A 11 -7.66 -6.62 -10.23
CA ARG A 11 -8.34 -5.86 -11.28
C ARG A 11 -8.69 -4.48 -10.75
N LEU A 12 -8.54 -3.46 -11.59
CA LEU A 12 -9.02 -2.11 -11.29
C LEU A 12 -10.54 -2.08 -11.40
N SER A 13 -11.18 -1.32 -10.53
CA SER A 13 -12.57 -0.89 -10.62
C SER A 13 -12.69 0.47 -11.32
N GLU A 14 -13.92 0.92 -11.54
CA GLU A 14 -14.18 2.26 -12.10
C GLU A 14 -13.78 3.39 -11.12
N ALA A 15 -13.92 3.15 -9.81
CA ALA A 15 -13.42 4.05 -8.78
C ALA A 15 -11.89 4.14 -8.81
N ASP A 16 -11.20 2.99 -8.94
CA ASP A 16 -9.73 2.98 -9.08
C ASP A 16 -9.29 3.72 -10.35
N ALA A 17 -10.02 3.55 -11.45
CA ALA A 17 -9.72 4.25 -12.69
C ALA A 17 -9.86 5.78 -12.55
N SER A 18 -10.81 6.25 -11.73
CA SER A 18 -10.97 7.68 -11.44
C SER A 18 -9.76 8.25 -10.70
N LEU A 19 -9.26 7.50 -9.71
CA LEU A 19 -8.03 7.81 -8.99
C LEU A 19 -6.79 7.77 -9.90
N VAL A 20 -6.65 6.74 -10.74
CA VAL A 20 -5.56 6.64 -11.72
C VAL A 20 -5.52 7.88 -12.62
N LYS A 21 -6.66 8.31 -13.16
CA LYS A 21 -6.74 9.51 -14.01
C LYS A 21 -6.30 10.76 -13.23
N GLY A 22 -6.74 10.91 -11.98
CA GLY A 22 -6.34 12.04 -11.15
C GLY A 22 -4.84 12.03 -10.78
N MET A 23 -4.28 10.86 -10.45
CA MET A 23 -2.84 10.70 -10.21
C MET A 23 -2.00 11.05 -11.45
N VAL A 24 -2.45 10.67 -12.65
CA VAL A 24 -1.82 11.07 -13.93
C VAL A 24 -1.95 12.56 -14.17
N ALA A 25 -3.11 13.17 -13.89
CA ALA A 25 -3.30 14.62 -13.98
C ALA A 25 -2.40 15.39 -13.00
N ARG A 26 -2.10 14.80 -11.84
CA ARG A 26 -1.10 15.30 -10.88
C ARG A 26 0.35 15.03 -11.30
N ASN A 27 0.56 14.36 -12.43
CA ASN A 27 1.86 14.02 -13.01
C ASN A 27 2.64 12.92 -12.23
N ASP A 28 1.93 12.03 -11.54
CA ASP A 28 2.52 10.84 -10.91
C ASP A 28 3.02 9.86 -11.99
N ARG A 29 4.14 9.17 -11.71
CA ARG A 29 4.76 8.25 -12.67
C ARG A 29 3.92 6.97 -12.80
N HIS A 30 3.69 6.50 -14.03
CA HIS A 30 2.82 5.33 -14.28
C HIS A 30 3.24 4.07 -13.51
N HIS A 31 4.54 3.84 -13.34
CA HIS A 31 5.03 2.69 -12.58
C HIS A 31 4.77 2.82 -11.07
N ASP A 32 4.78 4.05 -10.53
CA ASP A 32 4.41 4.28 -9.13
C ASP A 32 2.91 4.07 -8.96
N ILE A 33 2.08 4.60 -9.87
CA ILE A 33 0.63 4.36 -9.88
C ILE A 33 0.34 2.85 -9.94
N ALA A 34 1.05 2.12 -10.82
CA ALA A 34 0.91 0.67 -10.92
C ALA A 34 1.27 -0.05 -9.61
N ALA A 35 2.33 0.41 -8.92
CA ALA A 35 2.74 -0.12 -7.62
C ALA A 35 1.67 0.15 -6.54
N TRP A 36 1.07 1.33 -6.51
CA TRP A 36 -0.01 1.67 -5.59
C TRP A 36 -1.20 0.70 -5.69
N PHE A 37 -1.66 0.43 -6.91
CA PHE A 37 -2.78 -0.49 -7.13
C PHE A 37 -2.38 -1.98 -7.16
N GLY A 38 -1.08 -2.29 -7.09
CA GLY A 38 -0.56 -3.65 -7.18
C GLY A 38 -0.89 -4.35 -8.50
N VAL A 39 -0.94 -3.58 -9.60
CA VAL A 39 -1.26 -4.05 -10.96
C VAL A 39 -0.07 -3.86 -11.91
N ASN A 40 -0.12 -4.49 -13.09
CA ASN A 40 0.89 -4.27 -14.13
C ASN A 40 0.72 -2.87 -14.74
N GLN A 41 1.83 -2.22 -15.12
CA GLN A 41 1.83 -0.90 -15.79
C GLN A 41 0.97 -0.85 -17.06
N GLY A 42 0.81 -1.98 -17.76
CA GLY A 42 -0.10 -2.08 -18.90
C GLY A 42 -1.56 -1.82 -18.55
N ARG A 43 -2.01 -2.15 -17.34
CA ARG A 43 -3.37 -1.83 -16.85
C ARG A 43 -3.56 -0.34 -16.64
N ILE A 44 -2.54 0.34 -16.11
CA ILE A 44 -2.55 1.80 -15.99
C ILE A 44 -2.64 2.44 -17.39
N ALA A 45 -1.86 1.94 -18.36
CA ALA A 45 -1.94 2.41 -19.74
C ALA A 45 -3.30 2.16 -20.42
N GLU A 46 -3.98 1.05 -20.13
CA GLU A 46 -5.36 0.80 -20.58
C GLU A 46 -6.35 1.86 -20.06
N VAL A 47 -6.21 2.32 -18.82
CA VAL A 47 -7.05 3.40 -18.24
C VAL A 47 -6.73 4.74 -18.90
N ILE A 48 -5.45 5.09 -19.02
CA ILE A 48 -5.00 6.38 -19.58
C ILE A 48 -5.41 6.51 -21.04
N SER A 49 -5.26 5.44 -21.82
CA SER A 49 -5.69 5.40 -23.22
C SER A 49 -7.21 5.43 -23.42
N GLY A 50 -8.01 5.33 -22.34
CA GLY A 50 -9.46 5.23 -22.41
C GLY A 50 -9.97 3.88 -22.93
N ARG A 51 -9.09 2.90 -23.19
CA ARG A 51 -9.50 1.54 -23.61
C ARG A 51 -10.32 0.83 -22.54
N LYS A 52 -10.14 1.19 -21.27
CA LYS A 52 -10.98 0.78 -20.15
C LYS A 52 -11.38 1.97 -19.31
N PHE A 53 -12.57 1.88 -18.71
CA PHE A 53 -13.10 2.90 -17.81
C PHE A 53 -13.13 4.30 -18.44
N GLN A 54 -13.50 4.36 -19.73
CA GLN A 54 -13.59 5.62 -20.46
C GLN A 54 -14.49 6.64 -19.74
N GLY A 55 -15.63 6.18 -19.21
CA GLY A 55 -16.60 7.00 -18.48
C GLY A 55 -16.21 7.41 -17.05
N ALA A 56 -15.14 6.83 -16.49
CA ALA A 56 -14.70 7.19 -15.14
C ALA A 56 -14.29 8.67 -15.10
N ALA A 57 -14.85 9.43 -14.15
CA ALA A 57 -14.47 10.83 -13.94
C ALA A 57 -13.03 10.92 -13.45
N VAL A 58 -12.38 12.07 -13.64
CA VAL A 58 -11.08 12.34 -13.02
C VAL A 58 -11.33 12.65 -11.54
N ALA A 59 -10.70 11.92 -10.62
CA ALA A 59 -10.81 12.21 -9.19
C ALA A 59 -10.23 13.60 -8.86
N SER A 60 -10.82 14.28 -7.88
CA SER A 60 -10.31 15.57 -7.40
C SER A 60 -8.97 15.38 -6.69
N THR A 61 -8.16 16.44 -6.60
CA THR A 61 -6.86 16.39 -5.90
C THR A 61 -6.98 15.98 -4.44
N ASP A 62 -8.10 16.31 -3.80
CA ASP A 62 -8.36 16.04 -2.38
C ASP A 62 -8.70 14.57 -2.12
N ASP A 63 -9.15 13.86 -3.15
CA ASP A 63 -9.48 12.42 -3.10
C ASP A 63 -8.28 11.52 -3.45
N LEU A 64 -7.16 12.10 -3.90
CA LEU A 64 -6.00 11.33 -4.33
C LEU A 64 -5.20 10.82 -3.14
N PRO A 65 -4.57 9.65 -3.27
CA PRO A 65 -3.55 9.25 -2.30
C PRO A 65 -2.39 10.27 -2.28
N PRO A 66 -1.59 10.31 -1.20
CA PRO A 66 -0.42 11.19 -1.12
C PRO A 66 0.46 11.07 -2.38
N PRO A 67 1.15 12.13 -2.84
CA PRO A 67 2.05 11.99 -3.99
C PRO A 67 3.16 10.97 -3.69
N GLY A 68 3.51 10.18 -4.70
CA GLY A 68 4.52 9.13 -4.59
C GLY A 68 5.93 9.66 -4.23
N PRO A 69 6.91 8.76 -4.06
CA PRO A 69 6.93 7.39 -4.56
C PRO A 69 6.12 6.40 -3.70
N TYR A 70 5.23 5.65 -4.36
CA TYR A 70 4.46 4.59 -3.71
C TYR A 70 5.37 3.40 -3.43
N SER A 71 5.33 2.91 -2.19
CA SER A 71 6.30 1.97 -1.64
C SER A 71 6.57 0.78 -2.57
N SER A 72 7.85 0.54 -2.87
CA SER A 72 8.30 -0.73 -3.43
C SER A 72 8.07 -1.88 -2.44
N GLY A 73 8.06 -3.13 -2.92
CA GLY A 73 7.97 -4.30 -2.04
C GLY A 73 9.02 -4.32 -0.92
N ARG A 74 10.19 -3.69 -1.14
CA ARG A 74 11.24 -3.51 -0.12
C ARG A 74 10.79 -2.59 1.01
N ALA A 75 10.19 -1.45 0.68
CA ALA A 75 9.71 -0.49 1.69
C ALA A 75 8.57 -1.08 2.52
N ALA A 76 7.64 -1.80 1.88
CA ALA A 76 6.57 -2.52 2.57
C ALA A 76 7.13 -3.62 3.51
N HIS A 77 8.11 -4.39 3.05
CA HIS A 77 8.77 -5.39 3.88
C HIS A 77 9.51 -4.78 5.08
N GLN A 78 10.20 -3.65 4.88
CA GLN A 78 10.86 -2.92 5.97
C GLN A 78 9.86 -2.39 7.00
N ALA A 79 8.73 -1.84 6.55
CA ALA A 79 7.68 -1.37 7.45
C ALA A 79 7.07 -2.51 8.28
N LEU A 80 6.81 -3.66 7.65
CA LEU A 80 6.34 -4.86 8.35
C LEU A 80 7.35 -5.33 9.41
N LYS A 81 8.63 -5.42 9.05
CA LYS A 81 9.70 -5.81 9.98
C LYS A 81 9.77 -4.86 11.17
N ALA A 82 9.73 -3.55 10.94
CA ALA A 82 9.75 -2.54 12.01
C ALA A 82 8.53 -2.68 12.94
N LEU A 83 7.35 -3.02 12.39
CA LEU A 83 6.14 -3.23 13.18
C LEU A 83 6.24 -4.51 14.04
N GLU A 84 6.81 -5.59 13.51
CA GLU A 84 7.07 -6.82 14.26
C GLU A 84 8.04 -6.58 15.42
N GLU A 85 9.13 -5.83 15.18
CA GLU A 85 10.10 -5.43 16.20
C GLU A 85 9.44 -4.58 17.30
N ALA A 86 8.61 -3.60 16.92
CA ALA A 86 7.88 -2.75 17.85
C ALA A 86 6.90 -3.56 18.72
N LYS A 87 6.16 -4.49 18.12
CA LYS A 87 5.25 -5.39 18.84
C LYS A 87 6.02 -6.25 19.85
N ALA A 88 7.14 -6.85 19.44
CA ALA A 88 7.95 -7.67 20.33
C ALA A 88 8.49 -6.86 21.53
N ALA A 89 8.91 -5.62 21.29
CA ALA A 89 9.35 -4.71 22.35
C ALA A 89 8.22 -4.39 23.35
N LEU A 90 7.01 -4.14 22.86
CA LEU A 90 5.83 -3.91 23.70
C LEU A 90 5.46 -5.13 24.53
N ASP A 91 5.46 -6.33 23.94
CA ASP A 91 5.17 -7.58 24.64
C ASP A 91 6.17 -7.84 25.77
N LEU A 92 7.46 -7.54 25.53
CA LEU A 92 8.50 -7.63 26.55
C LEU A 92 8.27 -6.63 27.67
N ALA A 93 7.97 -5.37 27.33
CA ALA A 93 7.69 -4.33 28.32
C ALA A 93 6.49 -4.69 29.20
N ALA A 94 5.41 -5.22 28.61
CA ALA A 94 4.23 -5.68 29.35
C ALA A 94 4.59 -6.79 30.37
N LYS A 95 5.36 -7.80 29.95
CA LYS A 95 5.82 -8.88 30.84
C LYS A 95 6.66 -8.36 32.01
N ASN A 96 7.56 -7.42 31.73
CA ASN A 96 8.40 -6.82 32.78
C ASN A 96 7.57 -6.05 33.80
N ILE A 97 6.56 -5.30 33.35
CA ILE A 97 5.63 -4.57 34.23
C ILE A 97 4.84 -5.56 35.09
N GLU A 98 4.27 -6.62 34.51
CA GLU A 98 3.55 -7.65 35.26
C GLU A 98 4.42 -8.30 36.34
N GLN A 99 5.67 -8.59 36.02
CA GLN A 99 6.60 -9.20 36.96
C GLN A 99 6.90 -8.24 38.12
N ALA A 100 7.21 -6.97 37.82
CA ALA A 100 7.43 -5.96 38.85
C ALA A 100 6.23 -5.81 39.80
N LEU A 101 5.00 -5.82 39.26
CA LEU A 101 3.78 -5.76 40.06
C LEU A 101 3.60 -6.99 40.96
N LYS A 102 3.98 -8.19 40.49
CA LYS A 102 3.96 -9.42 41.30
C LYS A 102 4.98 -9.35 42.43
N ASP A 103 6.16 -8.81 42.17
CA ASP A 103 7.22 -8.73 43.17
C ASP A 103 6.87 -7.72 44.28
N VAL A 104 6.25 -6.58 43.94
CA VAL A 104 5.70 -5.64 44.93
C VAL A 104 4.63 -6.31 45.81
N LYS A 105 3.73 -7.10 45.23
CA LYS A 105 2.67 -7.81 45.98
C LYS A 105 3.20 -8.91 46.92
N LYS A 106 4.43 -9.41 46.71
CA LYS A 106 5.05 -10.40 47.60
C LYS A 106 5.76 -9.79 48.81
N LEU A 107 6.02 -8.48 48.78
CA LEU A 107 6.75 -7.73 49.81
C LEU A 107 5.84 -7.03 50.83
N GLY A 108 4.53 -6.94 50.55
CA GLY A 108 3.51 -6.43 51.47
C GLY A 108 2.64 -7.55 52.01
#